data_AF-A0A9D6IAY1-F1
#
_entry.id   AF-A0A9D6IAY1-F1
#
_cell.length_a   1.000
_cell.length_b   1.000
_cell.length_c   1.000
_cell.angle_alpha   90.00
_cell.angle_beta   90.00
_cell.angle_gamma   90.00
#
_symmetry.space_group_name_H-M   'P 1'
#
loop_
_entity.id
_entity.type
_entity.pdbx_description
1 polymer ?
#
loop_
_entity_poly.entity_id
_entity_poly.type
_entity_poly.pdbx_seq_one_letter_code
_entity_poly.pdbx_strand_id
1 'polypeptide(L)'
;MLLKCDKCGVKNYLDPYPFWNFKGKTKCAGCDTYYAVEIANGSPVRPAQPVGGTLKDPDLRLPGFADTPDFKPVTGEGKTRPAPRARADVYGKPKPVVRNSRGRLVAGRPLKPEELVGSRARYIAEGKEPR
;
A
#
# COMPACT_ATOMS: atom_id res chain seq x y z
N MET A 1 8.41 -5.72 -13.38
CA MET A 1 9.49 -4.81 -13.80
C MET A 1 10.64 -4.94 -12.82
N LEU A 2 11.85 -5.15 -13.33
CA LEU A 2 13.02 -5.43 -12.50
C LEU A 2 14.20 -4.60 -12.99
N LEU A 3 14.83 -3.86 -12.08
CA LEU A 3 16.09 -3.17 -12.33
C LEU A 3 17.20 -3.90 -11.57
N LYS A 4 18.02 -4.67 -12.28
CA LYS A 4 19.25 -5.23 -11.73
C LYS A 4 20.35 -4.16 -11.82
N CYS A 5 20.95 -3.83 -10.68
CA CYS A 5 22.03 -2.83 -10.66
C CYS A 5 23.35 -3.47 -11.09
N ASP A 6 23.99 -2.92 -12.13
CA ASP A 6 25.28 -3.43 -12.61
C ASP A 6 26.44 -3.16 -11.65
N LYS A 7 26.32 -2.17 -10.74
CA LYS A 7 27.37 -1.83 -9.77
C LYS A 7 27.43 -2.77 -8.57
N CYS A 8 26.29 -3.14 -8.01
CA CYS A 8 26.23 -3.92 -6.77
C CYS A 8 25.41 -5.21 -6.87
N GLY A 9 24.87 -5.53 -8.05
CA GLY A 9 24.10 -6.75 -8.29
C GLY A 9 22.72 -6.80 -7.65
N VAL A 10 22.35 -5.81 -6.84
CA VAL A 10 21.05 -5.74 -6.16
C VAL A 10 19.91 -5.68 -7.17
N LYS A 11 18.91 -6.51 -6.94
CA LYS A 11 17.67 -6.61 -7.70
C LYS A 11 16.68 -5.61 -7.11
N ASN A 12 16.28 -4.58 -7.87
CA ASN A 12 15.33 -3.57 -7.43
C ASN A 12 13.98 -3.84 -8.11
N TYR A 13 12.98 -4.19 -7.32
CA TYR A 13 11.64 -4.52 -7.79
C TYR A 13 10.83 -3.23 -7.90
N LEU A 14 10.51 -2.86 -9.15
CA LEU A 14 9.73 -1.68 -9.45
C LEU A 14 8.24 -2.06 -9.42
N ASP A 15 7.51 -1.47 -8.48
CA ASP A 15 6.08 -1.73 -8.25
C ASP A 15 5.27 -1.37 -9.52
N PRO A 16 4.43 -2.30 -10.04
CA PRO A 16 3.51 -2.03 -11.14
C PRO A 16 2.71 -0.73 -10.99
N TYR A 17 2.26 -0.41 -9.80
CA TYR A 17 1.34 0.72 -9.59
C TYR A 17 1.95 2.08 -9.97
N PRO A 18 3.13 2.49 -9.45
CA PRO A 18 3.80 3.73 -9.86
C PRO A 18 4.60 3.61 -11.17
N PHE A 19 5.00 2.41 -11.61
CA PHE A 19 5.94 2.24 -12.72
C PHE A 19 5.31 1.75 -14.04
N TRP A 20 4.02 1.42 -14.11
CA TRP A 20 3.39 0.87 -15.33
C TRP A 20 3.58 1.76 -16.58
N ASN A 21 3.43 3.07 -16.42
CA ASN A 21 3.67 4.11 -17.44
C ASN A 21 4.45 5.25 -16.78
N PHE A 22 5.77 5.07 -16.62
CA PHE A 22 6.61 5.96 -15.83
C PHE A 22 7.83 6.43 -16.61
N LYS A 23 8.12 7.73 -16.51
CA LYS A 23 9.34 8.35 -17.01
C LYS A 23 9.89 9.26 -15.92
N GLY A 24 11.09 8.95 -15.45
CA GLY A 24 11.70 9.68 -14.35
C GLY A 24 12.92 8.96 -13.81
N LYS A 25 13.21 9.16 -12.54
CA LYS A 25 14.37 8.54 -11.88
C LYS A 25 13.95 7.48 -10.88
N THR A 26 14.83 6.52 -10.65
CA THR A 26 14.77 5.62 -9.51
C THR A 26 16.14 5.50 -8.85
N LYS A 27 16.18 5.13 -7.58
CA LYS A 27 17.43 4.96 -6.81
C LYS A 27 17.62 3.49 -6.50
N CYS A 28 18.82 2.96 -6.73
CA CYS A 28 19.17 1.62 -6.30
C CYS A 28 19.19 1.54 -4.76
N ALA A 29 18.48 0.58 -4.19
CA ALA A 29 18.48 0.36 -2.75
C ALA A 29 19.87 -0.06 -2.22
N GLY A 30 20.67 -0.78 -3.01
CA GLY A 30 21.99 -1.25 -2.58
C GLY A 30 23.02 -0.13 -2.47
N CYS A 31 23.39 0.45 -3.62
CA CYS A 31 24.53 1.38 -3.73
C CYS A 31 24.14 2.86 -3.90
N ASP A 32 22.85 3.19 -3.74
CA ASP A 32 22.30 4.55 -3.86
C ASP A 32 22.55 5.23 -5.23
N THR A 33 22.96 4.49 -6.25
CA THR A 33 23.09 5.01 -7.62
C THR A 33 21.70 5.32 -8.19
N TYR A 34 21.57 6.48 -8.82
CA TYR A 34 20.35 6.91 -9.49
C TYR A 34 20.34 6.44 -10.94
N TYR A 35 19.16 6.04 -11.39
CA TYR A 35 18.90 5.56 -12.73
C TYR A 35 17.74 6.34 -13.35
N ALA A 36 17.93 6.85 -14.55
CA ALA A 36 16.82 7.30 -15.39
C ALA A 36 16.14 6.06 -15.99
N VAL A 37 14.83 5.97 -15.81
CA VAL A 37 14.00 4.86 -16.29
C VAL A 37 12.82 5.40 -17.09
N GLU A 38 12.48 4.69 -18.15
CA GLU A 38 11.31 4.97 -18.97
C GLU A 38 10.63 3.65 -19.28
N ILE A 39 9.38 3.53 -18.83
CA ILE A 39 8.59 2.31 -18.85
C ILE A 39 7.24 2.64 -19.45
N ALA A 40 6.82 1.85 -20.43
CA ALA A 40 5.51 1.91 -21.04
C ALA A 40 4.88 0.52 -21.00
N ASN A 41 3.63 0.45 -20.53
CA ASN A 41 2.87 -0.80 -20.37
C ASN A 41 3.65 -1.90 -19.63
N GLY A 42 4.36 -1.52 -18.57
CA GLY A 42 5.13 -2.45 -17.75
C GLY A 42 6.43 -2.96 -18.37
N SER A 43 6.82 -2.47 -19.56
CA SER A 43 8.07 -2.82 -20.23
C SER A 43 9.01 -1.61 -20.33
N PRO A 44 10.33 -1.79 -20.14
CA PRO A 44 11.28 -0.70 -20.33
C PRO A 44 11.30 -0.28 -21.81
N VAL A 45 11.09 1.00 -22.08
CA VAL A 45 11.22 1.59 -23.42
C VAL A 45 12.69 1.61 -23.84
N ARG A 46 13.58 1.81 -22.87
CA ARG A 46 15.04 1.80 -23.04
C ARG A 46 15.73 1.25 -21.79
N PRO A 47 16.99 0.79 -21.91
CA PRO A 47 17.78 0.41 -20.75
C PRO A 47 17.89 1.55 -19.75
N ALA A 48 17.89 1.22 -18.45
CA ALA A 48 18.07 2.19 -17.39
C ALA A 48 19.48 2.78 -17.48
N GLN A 49 19.59 4.12 -17.41
CA GLN A 49 20.87 4.82 -17.54
C GLN A 49 21.29 5.40 -16.20
N PRO A 50 22.54 5.21 -15.73
CA PRO A 50 23.02 5.84 -14.53
C PRO A 50 23.05 7.36 -14.71
N VAL A 51 22.50 8.10 -13.76
CA VAL A 51 22.41 9.55 -13.78
C VAL A 51 22.75 10.15 -12.42
N GLY A 52 23.00 11.46 -12.38
CA GLY A 52 22.99 12.22 -11.14
C GLY A 52 21.55 12.43 -10.63
N GLY A 53 21.39 12.50 -9.31
CA GLY A 53 20.10 12.78 -8.71
C GLY A 53 20.18 12.94 -7.20
N THR A 54 19.09 13.42 -6.62
CA THR A 54 18.92 13.53 -5.18
C THR A 54 17.59 12.95 -4.75
N LEU A 55 17.45 12.57 -3.47
CA LEU A 55 16.19 12.07 -2.90
C LEU A 55 15.04 13.10 -2.98
N LYS A 56 15.36 14.38 -3.23
CA LYS A 56 14.39 15.48 -3.33
C LYS A 56 13.88 15.71 -4.76
N ASP A 57 14.43 14.98 -5.74
CA ASP A 57 14.01 15.13 -7.14
C ASP A 57 12.52 14.75 -7.28
N PRO A 58 11.67 15.61 -7.86
CA PRO A 58 10.22 15.41 -7.90
C PRO A 58 9.81 14.21 -8.77
N ASP A 59 10.66 13.82 -9.71
CA ASP A 59 10.49 12.68 -10.60
C ASP A 59 11.15 11.40 -10.07
N LEU A 60 11.66 11.41 -8.83
CA LEU A 60 12.24 10.23 -8.20
C LEU A 60 11.18 9.31 -7.60
N ARG A 61 11.22 8.03 -7.98
CA ARG A 61 10.46 6.97 -7.32
C ARG A 61 11.37 5.85 -6.83
N LEU A 62 11.27 5.53 -5.54
CA LEU A 62 12.00 4.42 -4.95
C LEU A 62 11.39 3.07 -5.36
N PRO A 63 12.20 1.99 -5.44
CA PRO A 63 11.67 0.65 -5.66
C PRO A 63 10.75 0.21 -4.51
N GLY A 64 9.76 -0.62 -4.82
CA GLY A 64 8.84 -1.14 -3.79
C GLY A 64 9.52 -2.17 -2.88
N PHE A 65 10.49 -2.90 -3.43
CA PHE A 65 11.26 -3.92 -2.73
C PHE A 65 12.63 -4.09 -3.39
N ALA A 66 13.61 -4.62 -2.66
CA ALA A 66 14.93 -4.87 -3.21
C ALA A 66 15.67 -5.98 -2.46
N ASP A 67 16.47 -6.75 -3.20
CA ASP A 67 17.10 -7.98 -2.71
C ASP A 67 18.56 -8.02 -3.16
N THR A 68 19.43 -8.53 -2.30
CA THR A 68 20.80 -8.85 -2.70
C THR A 68 20.82 -10.00 -3.73
N PRO A 69 21.94 -10.24 -4.41
CA PRO A 69 22.10 -11.42 -5.27
C PRO A 69 21.74 -12.74 -4.57
N ASP A 70 22.00 -12.82 -3.26
CA ASP A 70 21.70 -13.95 -2.38
C ASP A 70 20.26 -13.98 -1.84
N PHE A 71 19.35 -13.20 -2.41
CA PHE A 71 17.92 -13.13 -2.03
C PHE A 71 17.68 -12.65 -0.58
N LYS A 72 18.58 -11.84 -0.03
CA LYS A 72 18.35 -11.18 1.26
C LYS A 72 17.70 -9.82 1.04
N PRO A 73 16.62 -9.49 1.77
CA PRO A 73 15.93 -8.21 1.59
C PRO A 73 16.82 -7.04 2.03
N VAL A 74 16.80 -5.97 1.25
CA VAL A 74 17.43 -4.69 1.59
C VAL A 74 16.41 -3.84 2.35
N THR A 75 16.70 -3.59 3.62
CA THR A 75 15.88 -2.77 4.52
C THR A 75 16.60 -1.47 4.89
N GLY A 76 15.85 -0.42 5.22
CA GLY A 76 16.41 0.87 5.66
C GLY A 76 15.63 2.07 5.14
N GLU A 77 15.75 3.19 5.84
CA GLU A 77 15.08 4.43 5.46
C GLU A 77 15.64 4.96 4.14
N GLY A 78 14.74 5.37 3.23
CA GLY A 78 15.10 5.89 1.91
C GLY A 78 15.70 4.85 0.95
N LYS A 79 15.70 3.56 1.28
CA LYS A 79 16.20 2.48 0.42
C LYS A 79 15.11 1.94 -0.51
N THR A 80 13.93 1.67 0.06
CA THR A 80 12.72 1.27 -0.66
C THR A 80 11.58 2.22 -0.30
N ARG A 81 10.52 2.23 -1.12
CA ARG A 81 9.30 2.98 -0.81
C ARG A 81 8.68 2.39 0.46
N PRO A 82 8.15 3.20 1.39
CA PRO A 82 7.35 2.67 2.48
C PRO A 82 6.24 1.78 1.93
N ALA A 83 6.06 0.62 2.57
CA ALA A 83 5.01 -0.31 2.19
C ALA A 83 3.67 0.44 2.16
N PRO A 84 2.85 0.24 1.10
CA PRO A 84 1.52 0.83 1.08
C PRO A 84 0.76 0.33 2.30
N ARG A 85 0.57 1.23 3.27
CA ARG A 85 -0.27 0.94 4.42
C ARG A 85 -1.71 1.11 3.98
N ALA A 86 -2.56 0.14 4.31
CA ALA A 86 -3.99 0.33 4.20
C ALA A 86 -4.35 1.62 4.95
N ARG A 87 -5.19 2.45 4.34
CA ARG A 87 -5.55 3.70 5.00
C ARG A 87 -6.23 3.38 6.34
N ALA A 88 -5.77 4.04 7.39
CA ALA A 88 -6.29 3.81 8.74
C ALA A 88 -7.79 4.10 8.86
N ASP A 89 -8.36 4.90 7.97
CA ASP A 89 -9.80 5.17 7.88
C ASP A 89 -10.63 4.01 7.30
N VAL A 90 -10.00 3.10 6.56
CA VAL A 90 -10.67 1.96 5.90
C VAL A 90 -10.72 0.73 6.81
N TYR A 91 -9.81 0.62 7.78
CA TYR A 91 -9.83 -0.46 8.77
C TYR A 91 -10.90 -0.20 9.85
N GLY A 92 -11.93 -1.04 9.86
CA GLY A 92 -12.80 -1.21 11.02
C GLY A 92 -13.76 -0.06 11.32
N LYS A 93 -13.92 0.94 10.44
CA LYS A 93 -15.05 1.87 10.54
C LYS A 93 -16.27 1.25 9.86
N PRO A 94 -17.31 0.88 10.63
CA PRO A 94 -18.67 0.71 10.12
C PRO A 94 -18.98 1.60 8.91
N LYS A 95 -19.29 1.01 7.75
CA LYS A 95 -20.03 1.79 6.76
C LYS A 95 -21.35 2.21 7.43
N PRO A 96 -21.78 3.48 7.34
CA PRO A 96 -23.01 3.95 7.99
C PRO A 96 -24.27 3.46 7.25
N VAL A 97 -24.30 2.18 6.87
CA VAL A 97 -25.47 1.53 6.28
C VAL A 97 -26.33 1.06 7.44
N VAL A 98 -27.48 1.71 7.62
CA VAL A 98 -28.42 1.44 8.72
C VAL A 98 -29.55 0.52 8.26
N ARG A 99 -29.94 0.58 6.99
CA ARG A 99 -31.02 -0.24 6.41
C ARG A 99 -30.61 -0.82 5.06
N ASN A 100 -31.08 -2.04 4.77
CA ASN A 100 -30.99 -2.60 3.42
C ASN A 100 -32.01 -1.95 2.47
N SER A 101 -31.93 -2.30 1.19
CA SER A 101 -32.88 -1.87 0.15
C SER A 101 -34.34 -2.27 0.42
N ARG A 102 -34.60 -3.17 1.38
CA ARG A 102 -35.94 -3.61 1.82
C ARG A 102 -36.36 -2.94 3.14
N GLY A 103 -35.64 -1.91 3.60
CA GLY A 103 -35.94 -1.16 4.81
C GLY A 103 -35.65 -1.89 6.12
N ARG A 104 -35.10 -3.11 6.09
CA ARG A 104 -34.71 -3.86 7.29
C ARG A 104 -33.38 -3.35 7.82
N LEU A 105 -33.26 -3.32 9.15
CA LEU A 105 -32.05 -2.89 9.83
C LEU A 105 -30.88 -3.82 9.48
N VAL A 106 -29.73 -3.24 9.14
CA VAL A 106 -28.48 -3.98 8.88
C VAL A 106 -27.40 -3.42 9.79
N ALA A 107 -26.77 -4.28 10.58
CA ALA A 107 -25.75 -3.88 11.54
C ALA A 107 -24.42 -3.59 10.83
N GLY A 108 -24.28 -2.39 10.29
CA GLY A 108 -22.98 -1.83 9.92
C GLY A 108 -22.21 -1.31 11.13
N ARG A 109 -22.90 -0.91 12.20
CA ARG A 109 -22.40 -0.30 13.45
C ARG A 109 -22.96 -1.03 14.69
N PRO A 110 -22.38 -0.82 15.89
CA PRO A 110 -23.03 -1.22 17.13
C PRO A 110 -24.48 -0.69 17.18
N LEU A 111 -25.42 -1.59 17.50
CA LEU A 111 -26.84 -1.28 17.58
C LEU A 111 -27.14 -0.62 18.91
N LYS A 112 -28.04 0.37 18.90
CA LYS A 112 -28.57 0.94 20.14
C LYS A 112 -29.61 0.00 20.76
N PRO A 113 -29.83 0.06 22.09
CA PRO A 113 -30.83 -0.80 22.74
C PRO A 113 -32.23 -0.72 22.14
N GLU A 114 -32.63 0.45 21.64
CA GLU A 114 -33.97 0.65 21.04
C GLU A 114 -34.11 -0.07 19.68
N GLU A 115 -32.98 -0.35 19.02
CA GLU A 115 -32.92 -1.05 17.74
C GLU A 115 -32.95 -2.58 17.90
N LEU A 116 -32.76 -3.08 19.14
CA LEU A 116 -32.71 -4.50 19.48
C LEU A 116 -34.11 -5.07 19.83
N VAL A 117 -35.10 -4.79 18.99
CA VAL A 117 -36.51 -5.17 19.23
C VAL A 117 -36.68 -6.69 19.38
N GLY A 118 -37.20 -7.14 20.52
CA GLY A 118 -37.53 -8.55 20.80
C GLY A 118 -36.35 -9.48 21.06
N SER A 119 -35.12 -8.95 21.18
CA SER A 119 -33.91 -9.77 21.37
C SER A 119 -33.41 -9.76 22.83
N ARG A 120 -32.91 -10.91 23.31
CA ARG A 120 -32.23 -11.01 24.63
C ARG A 120 -31.06 -10.01 24.76
N ALA A 121 -30.40 -9.68 23.66
CA ALA A 121 -29.30 -8.73 23.61
C ALA A 121 -29.71 -7.32 24.07
N ARG A 122 -30.99 -6.94 23.93
CA ARG A 122 -31.50 -5.66 24.44
C ARG A 122 -31.38 -5.57 25.96
N TYR A 123 -31.79 -6.62 26.66
CA TYR A 123 -31.77 -6.66 28.13
C TYR A 123 -30.33 -6.61 28.65
N ILE A 124 -29.41 -7.33 27.99
CA ILE A 124 -27.97 -7.29 28.28
C ILE A 124 -27.41 -5.88 28.05
N ALA A 125 -27.76 -5.23 26.94
CA ALA A 125 -27.32 -3.87 26.63
C ALA A 125 -27.91 -2.81 27.58
N GLU A 126 -29.12 -3.03 28.10
CA GLU A 126 -29.78 -2.16 29.09
C GLU A 126 -29.40 -2.48 30.54
N GLY A 127 -28.61 -3.54 30.80
CA GLY A 127 -28.25 -3.97 32.16
C GLY A 127 -29.43 -4.49 32.98
N LYS A 128 -30.47 -5.03 32.34
CA LYS A 128 -31.69 -5.55 32.99
C LYS A 128 -31.79 -7.06 32.83
N GLU A 129 -32.46 -7.73 33.76
CA GLU A 129 -32.80 -9.14 33.58
C GLU A 129 -33.87 -9.31 32.47
N PRO A 130 -33.73 -10.32 31.61
CA PRO A 130 -34.73 -10.63 30.59
C PRO A 130 -36.03 -11.09 31.28
N ARG A 131 -37.14 -10.43 30.96
CA ARG A 131 -38.50 -10.88 31.31
C ARG A 131 -39.05 -11.85 30.28
#